data_AF-A0A9X5SAN8-F1
#
_entry.id   AF-A0A9X5SAN8-F1
#
_cell.length_a   1.000
_cell.length_b   1.000
_cell.length_c   1.000
_cell.angle_alpha   90.00
_cell.angle_beta   90.00
_cell.angle_gamma   90.00
#
_symmetry.space_group_name_H-M   'P 1'
#
loop_
_entity.id
_entity.type
_entity.pdbx_description
1 polymer ?
#
loop_
_entity_poly.entity_id
_entity_poly.type
_entity_poly.pdbx_seq_one_letter_code
_entity_poly.pdbx_strand_id
1 'polypeptide(L)'
;MTHNFEDFKEQMQHEISSCCIILSSYGYKLDGNNGIKTKLRIVDSGNNSPKSFDYIQLYNNKIFFIEFSDLEAQYSQLNGRHSNVQERIKDLPLCDYKSINKILKAERQIEDEVTGKINDTDFILREIVNKELLQNFVDLEKERHIFIVWHSTNPDEIDLARIFEDLRGKIISKISRFNLKYMGGIPIYFLTVETYQTRYGSAMK
;
A
#
# COMPACT_ATOMS: atom_id res chain seq x y z
N MET A 1 11.12 -27.92 4.65
CA MET A 1 12.30 -27.03 4.80
C MET A 1 11.76 -25.70 5.30
N THR A 2 12.27 -25.21 6.42
CA THR A 2 11.92 -23.89 6.93
C THR A 2 12.81 -22.86 6.22
N HIS A 3 12.22 -21.83 5.64
CA HIS A 3 12.98 -20.75 4.98
C HIS A 3 13.50 -19.77 6.03
N ASN A 4 14.60 -19.08 5.76
CA ASN A 4 15.06 -18.01 6.62
C ASN A 4 14.40 -16.70 6.18
N PHE A 5 13.94 -15.87 7.13
CA PHE A 5 13.36 -14.57 6.79
C PHE A 5 14.35 -13.68 6.01
N GLU A 6 15.64 -13.77 6.30
CA GLU A 6 16.69 -13.03 5.58
C GLU A 6 16.81 -13.41 4.09
N ASP A 7 16.33 -14.58 3.67
CA ASP A 7 16.37 -15.01 2.26
C ASP A 7 15.48 -14.13 1.36
N PHE A 8 14.56 -13.37 1.96
CA PHE A 8 13.59 -12.52 1.25
C PHE A 8 14.01 -11.05 1.19
N LYS A 9 15.17 -10.72 1.75
CA LYS A 9 15.68 -9.35 1.79
C LYS A 9 16.21 -8.95 0.42
N GLU A 10 15.65 -7.89 -0.14
CA GLU A 10 16.08 -7.30 -1.41
C GLU A 10 15.99 -5.77 -1.36
N GLN A 11 16.59 -5.11 -2.34
CA GLN A 11 16.38 -3.68 -2.54
C GLN A 11 14.95 -3.46 -3.00
N MET A 12 14.20 -2.59 -2.31
CA MET A 12 12.78 -2.38 -2.61
C MET A 12 12.60 -1.72 -3.98
N GLN A 13 11.56 -2.14 -4.69
CA GLN A 13 11.18 -1.64 -6.00
C GLN A 13 9.69 -1.30 -6.00
N HIS A 14 9.33 -0.14 -6.56
CA HIS A 14 7.96 0.37 -6.51
C HIS A 14 7.11 0.10 -7.76
N GLU A 15 7.70 -0.36 -8.86
CA GLU A 15 7.04 -0.63 -10.17
C GLU A 15 6.20 0.53 -10.79
N ILE A 16 6.03 1.66 -10.11
CA ILE A 16 5.38 2.88 -10.62
C ILE A 16 6.13 3.42 -11.83
N SER A 17 5.57 3.22 -13.02
CA SER A 17 6.22 3.49 -14.30
C SER A 17 6.56 4.96 -14.57
N SER A 18 5.78 5.89 -14.01
CA SER A 18 5.99 7.34 -14.12
C SER A 18 7.10 7.87 -13.22
N CYS A 19 7.48 7.11 -12.18
CA CYS A 19 8.46 7.53 -11.20
C CYS A 19 9.86 7.03 -11.58
N CYS A 20 10.83 7.93 -11.68
CA CYS A 20 12.23 7.59 -11.98
C CYS A 20 13.11 7.37 -10.74
N ILE A 21 12.53 7.46 -9.54
CA ILE A 21 13.29 7.40 -8.28
C ILE A 21 13.62 5.96 -7.95
N ILE A 22 14.91 5.65 -7.92
CA ILE A 22 15.37 4.34 -7.44
C ILE A 22 15.52 4.41 -5.92
N LEU A 23 14.81 3.53 -5.22
CA LEU A 23 14.90 3.44 -3.77
C LEU A 23 16.23 2.84 -3.35
N SER A 24 16.86 3.40 -2.30
CA SER A 24 18.09 2.82 -1.71
C SER A 24 17.81 1.89 -0.52
N SER A 25 16.57 1.85 -0.06
CA SER A 25 16.15 1.05 1.09
C SER A 25 15.95 -0.43 0.73
N TYR A 26 16.25 -1.29 1.69
CA TYR A 26 16.00 -2.73 1.61
C TYR A 26 14.74 -3.10 2.39
N GLY A 27 14.07 -4.15 1.94
CA GLY A 27 12.89 -4.73 2.57
C GLY A 27 12.80 -6.22 2.28
N TYR A 28 11.89 -6.88 2.98
CA TYR A 28 11.59 -8.29 2.87
C TYR A 28 10.35 -8.44 1.99
N LYS A 29 10.53 -9.01 0.80
CA LYS A 29 9.47 -9.06 -0.22
C LYS A 29 8.35 -10.00 0.21
N LEU A 30 7.12 -9.49 0.30
CA LEU A 30 5.92 -10.28 0.62
C LEU A 30 5.26 -10.84 -0.65
N ASP A 31 5.13 -10.02 -1.70
CA ASP A 31 4.50 -10.36 -2.97
C ASP A 31 5.49 -10.72 -4.08
N GLY A 32 4.99 -11.23 -5.21
CA GLY A 32 5.76 -11.57 -6.40
C GLY A 32 6.34 -12.99 -6.38
N ASN A 33 7.01 -13.38 -7.46
CA ASN A 33 7.50 -14.73 -7.68
C ASN A 33 8.52 -15.21 -6.62
N ASN A 34 9.24 -14.26 -6.02
CA ASN A 34 10.19 -14.51 -4.94
C ASN A 34 9.72 -14.02 -3.57
N GLY A 35 8.48 -13.55 -3.45
CA GLY A 35 7.91 -13.10 -2.20
C GLY A 35 7.62 -14.24 -1.22
N ILE A 36 7.56 -13.88 0.06
CA ILE A 36 7.27 -14.77 1.18
C ILE A 36 6.00 -15.59 0.92
N LYS A 37 4.89 -14.97 0.51
CA LYS A 37 3.62 -15.72 0.35
C LYS A 37 3.72 -16.80 -0.72
N THR A 38 4.45 -16.52 -1.81
CA THR A 38 4.63 -17.43 -2.94
C THR A 38 5.54 -18.60 -2.58
N LYS A 39 6.70 -18.33 -1.96
CA LYS A 39 7.65 -19.38 -1.57
C LYS A 39 7.08 -20.30 -0.49
N LEU A 40 6.31 -19.73 0.45
CA LEU A 40 5.65 -20.49 1.50
C LEU A 40 4.32 -21.12 1.06
N ARG A 41 3.85 -20.84 -0.16
CA ARG A 41 2.58 -21.32 -0.73
C ARG A 41 1.39 -21.04 0.19
N ILE A 42 1.34 -19.83 0.75
CA ILE A 42 0.22 -19.41 1.60
C ILE A 42 -0.99 -19.16 0.71
N VAL A 43 -2.09 -19.84 0.99
CA VAL A 43 -3.36 -19.75 0.27
C VAL A 43 -4.52 -19.62 1.25
N ASP A 44 -5.61 -19.00 0.81
CA ASP A 44 -6.85 -18.90 1.58
C ASP A 44 -7.63 -20.24 1.59
N SER A 45 -8.78 -20.26 2.27
CA SER A 45 -9.66 -21.44 2.33
C SER A 45 -10.23 -21.87 0.97
N GLY A 46 -10.24 -20.96 -0.02
CA GLY A 46 -10.64 -21.22 -1.40
C GLY A 46 -9.48 -21.62 -2.30
N ASN A 47 -8.28 -21.85 -1.75
CA ASN A 47 -7.05 -22.14 -2.48
C ASN A 47 -6.60 -21.00 -3.41
N ASN A 48 -6.98 -19.77 -3.10
CA ASN A 48 -6.53 -18.57 -3.81
C ASN A 48 -5.31 -17.97 -3.09
N SER A 49 -4.44 -17.31 -3.85
CA SER A 49 -3.34 -16.56 -3.24
C SER A 49 -3.89 -15.24 -2.65
N PRO A 50 -3.69 -14.99 -1.34
CA PRO A 50 -4.11 -13.74 -0.71
C PRO A 50 -3.38 -12.54 -1.32
N LYS A 51 -4.04 -11.38 -1.34
CA LYS A 51 -3.34 -10.13 -1.65
C LYS A 51 -2.38 -9.78 -0.52
N SER A 52 -1.35 -9.00 -0.81
CA SER A 52 -0.42 -8.57 0.23
C SER A 52 0.08 -7.17 -0.07
N PHE A 53 0.65 -6.55 0.94
CA PHE A 53 1.61 -5.48 0.72
C PHE A 53 2.87 -6.00 0.03
N ASP A 54 3.66 -5.11 -0.54
CA ASP A 54 4.83 -5.46 -1.33
C ASP A 54 6.00 -5.88 -0.44
N TYR A 55 6.25 -5.12 0.63
CA TYR A 55 7.41 -5.33 1.52
C TYR A 55 7.08 -5.17 3.00
N ILE A 56 7.88 -5.85 3.82
CA ILE A 56 8.15 -5.49 5.21
C ILE A 56 9.51 -4.80 5.25
N GLN A 57 9.64 -3.61 5.82
CA GLN A 57 10.95 -2.98 6.10
C GLN A 57 11.16 -2.89 7.60
N LEU A 58 12.38 -3.18 8.04
CA LEU A 58 12.81 -2.92 9.42
C LEU A 58 13.57 -1.60 9.46
N TYR A 59 13.10 -0.64 10.26
CA TYR A 59 13.68 0.70 10.33
C TYR A 59 13.64 1.24 11.75
N ASN A 60 14.79 1.61 12.33
CA ASN A 60 14.92 2.16 13.69
C ASN A 60 14.11 1.38 14.75
N ASN A 61 14.25 0.06 14.75
CA ASN A 61 13.51 -0.87 15.63
C ASN A 61 11.97 -0.85 15.45
N LYS A 62 11.49 -0.35 14.32
CA LYS A 62 10.10 -0.39 13.89
C LYS A 62 9.92 -1.29 12.67
N ILE A 63 8.68 -1.69 12.44
CA ILE A 63 8.29 -2.51 11.29
C ILE A 63 7.38 -1.68 10.40
N PHE A 64 7.77 -1.52 9.15
CA PHE A 64 6.99 -0.81 8.15
C PHE A 64 6.42 -1.82 7.16
N PHE A 65 5.10 -1.78 6.98
CA PHE A 65 4.43 -2.48 5.89
C PHE A 65 4.26 -1.50 4.75
N ILE A 66 4.81 -1.84 3.58
CA ILE A 66 4.94 -0.89 2.49
C ILE A 66 4.21 -1.42 1.27
N GLU A 67 3.36 -0.56 0.73
CA GLU A 67 2.62 -0.74 -0.49
C GLU A 67 3.00 0.37 -1.46
N PHE A 68 3.54 0.02 -2.60
CA PHE A 68 3.78 0.95 -3.69
C PHE A 68 2.58 0.94 -4.62
N SER A 69 1.86 2.05 -4.62
CA SER A 69 0.62 2.17 -5.34
C SER A 69 0.73 3.25 -6.41
N ASP A 70 0.34 2.91 -7.64
CA ASP A 70 0.19 3.86 -8.73
C ASP A 70 -1.12 4.65 -8.59
N LEU A 71 -1.31 5.27 -7.41
CA LEU A 71 -2.54 5.99 -7.06
C LEU A 71 -2.81 7.12 -8.04
N GLU A 72 -1.76 7.80 -8.53
CA GLU A 72 -1.94 8.86 -9.52
C GLU A 72 -2.41 8.30 -10.86
N ALA A 73 -1.85 7.21 -11.40
CA ALA A 73 -2.37 6.64 -12.64
C ALA A 73 -3.78 6.05 -12.44
N GLN A 74 -4.07 5.45 -11.29
CA GLN A 74 -5.42 4.96 -10.99
C GLN A 74 -6.42 6.13 -10.94
N TYR A 75 -6.08 7.22 -10.26
CA TYR A 75 -6.90 8.43 -10.19
C TYR A 75 -7.01 9.14 -11.55
N SER A 76 -5.90 9.23 -12.29
CA SER A 76 -5.80 9.88 -13.60
C SER A 76 -6.38 9.06 -14.75
N GLN A 77 -6.40 7.74 -14.71
CA GLN A 77 -7.12 6.93 -15.71
C GLN A 77 -8.63 7.06 -15.52
N LEU A 78 -9.06 7.21 -14.26
CA LEU A 78 -10.46 7.42 -13.91
C LEU A 78 -10.92 8.87 -14.21
N ASN A 79 -10.01 9.85 -14.12
CA ASN A 79 -10.28 11.28 -14.37
C ASN A 79 -9.86 11.80 -15.76
N GLY A 80 -8.80 11.28 -16.37
CA GLY A 80 -8.15 11.69 -17.63
C GLY A 80 -8.96 11.41 -18.90
N ARG A 81 -10.19 10.90 -18.78
CA ARG A 81 -11.22 11.11 -19.81
C ARG A 81 -11.75 12.56 -19.85
N HIS A 82 -11.27 13.44 -18.99
CA HIS A 82 -11.86 14.77 -18.77
C HIS A 82 -10.85 15.92 -18.60
N SER A 83 -9.62 15.82 -19.09
CA SER A 83 -8.66 16.96 -19.14
C SER A 83 -9.15 18.17 -19.94
N ASN A 84 -10.33 18.11 -20.58
CA ASN A 84 -11.01 19.26 -21.19
C ASN A 84 -12.03 19.97 -20.26
N VAL A 85 -12.09 19.63 -18.96
CA VAL A 85 -13.13 20.15 -18.06
C VAL A 85 -12.75 21.47 -17.39
N GLN A 86 -11.48 21.71 -17.04
CA GLN A 86 -11.09 22.96 -16.35
C GLN A 86 -11.26 24.22 -17.22
N GLU A 87 -11.10 24.13 -18.54
CA GLU A 87 -11.35 25.25 -19.46
C GLU A 87 -12.84 25.55 -19.71
N ARG A 88 -13.76 24.67 -19.29
CA ARG A 88 -15.21 24.83 -19.53
C ARG A 88 -15.99 25.30 -18.30
N ILE A 89 -15.32 25.62 -17.19
CA ILE A 89 -15.93 25.93 -15.88
C ILE A 89 -16.68 27.28 -15.85
N LYS A 90 -16.55 28.14 -16.89
CA LYS A 90 -17.20 29.45 -16.83
C LYS A 90 -18.70 29.46 -17.10
N ASP A 91 -19.27 28.45 -17.75
CA ASP A 91 -20.71 28.43 -18.02
C ASP A 91 -21.24 26.98 -18.15
N LEU A 92 -22.06 26.51 -17.19
CA LEU A 92 -23.30 25.72 -17.39
C LEU A 92 -23.60 24.68 -16.28
N PRO A 93 -24.90 24.43 -15.98
CA PRO A 93 -25.38 23.55 -14.93
C PRO A 93 -25.52 22.07 -15.38
N LEU A 94 -25.65 21.16 -14.41
CA LEU A 94 -26.06 19.74 -14.55
C LEU A 94 -25.04 18.74 -15.16
N CYS A 95 -23.76 19.09 -15.29
CA CYS A 95 -22.69 18.13 -15.63
C CYS A 95 -22.13 17.33 -14.43
N ASP A 96 -22.55 17.59 -13.20
CA ASP A 96 -21.80 17.17 -12.00
C ASP A 96 -22.01 15.74 -11.48
N TYR A 97 -23.18 15.11 -11.66
CA TYR A 97 -23.46 13.85 -10.96
C TYR A 97 -22.63 12.64 -11.46
N LYS A 98 -22.29 12.60 -12.75
CA LYS A 98 -21.52 11.49 -13.35
C LYS A 98 -20.03 11.60 -13.04
N SER A 99 -19.49 12.81 -12.90
CA SER A 99 -18.09 13.05 -12.57
C SER A 99 -17.83 12.78 -11.08
N ILE A 100 -18.72 13.26 -10.21
CA ILE A 100 -18.67 12.97 -8.77
C ILE A 100 -18.79 11.46 -8.49
N ASN A 101 -19.71 10.76 -9.14
CA ASN A 101 -19.86 9.31 -8.97
C ASN A 101 -18.62 8.50 -9.43
N LYS A 102 -17.85 9.01 -10.41
CA LYS A 102 -16.60 8.36 -10.86
C LYS A 102 -15.46 8.55 -9.86
N ILE A 103 -15.32 9.74 -9.28
CA ILE A 103 -14.36 10.02 -8.20
C ILE A 103 -14.66 9.14 -6.99
N LEU A 104 -15.92 9.10 -6.56
CA LEU A 104 -16.36 8.22 -5.46
C LEU A 104 -16.13 6.73 -5.76
N LYS A 105 -16.19 6.32 -7.03
CA LYS A 105 -15.87 4.95 -7.44
C LYS A 105 -14.36 4.68 -7.37
N ALA A 106 -13.52 5.63 -7.77
CA ALA A 106 -12.07 5.54 -7.66
C ALA A 106 -11.63 5.40 -6.20
N GLU A 107 -12.13 6.27 -5.33
CA GLU A 107 -11.85 6.22 -3.89
C GLU A 107 -12.27 4.89 -3.28
N ARG A 108 -13.47 4.39 -3.63
CA ARG A 108 -13.93 3.07 -3.15
C ARG A 108 -13.06 1.94 -3.63
N GLN A 109 -12.57 1.98 -4.87
CA GLN A 109 -11.68 0.94 -5.40
C GLN A 109 -10.36 0.91 -4.64
N ILE A 110 -9.75 2.08 -4.39
CA ILE A 110 -8.52 2.19 -3.60
C ILE A 110 -8.78 1.74 -2.15
N GLU A 111 -9.89 2.19 -1.56
CA GLU A 111 -10.32 1.79 -0.20
C GLU A 111 -10.48 0.27 -0.09
N ASP A 112 -11.22 -0.36 -1.02
CA ASP A 112 -11.44 -1.80 -1.08
C ASP A 112 -10.12 -2.56 -1.24
N GLU A 113 -9.23 -2.07 -2.11
CA GLU A 113 -7.94 -2.70 -2.37
C GLU A 113 -7.03 -2.65 -1.15
N VAL A 114 -6.81 -1.47 -0.57
CA VAL A 114 -5.94 -1.30 0.60
C VAL A 114 -6.51 -2.05 1.80
N THR A 115 -7.83 -1.97 2.02
CA THR A 115 -8.48 -2.70 3.11
C THR A 115 -8.36 -4.21 2.94
N GLY A 116 -8.51 -4.71 1.70
CA GLY A 116 -8.29 -6.12 1.37
C GLY A 116 -6.85 -6.55 1.63
N LYS A 117 -5.86 -5.76 1.18
CA LYS A 117 -4.44 -6.02 1.43
C LYS A 117 -4.09 -6.04 2.91
N ILE A 118 -4.69 -5.16 3.73
CA ILE A 118 -4.50 -5.16 5.19
C ILE A 118 -5.01 -6.48 5.80
N ASN A 119 -6.24 -6.88 5.46
CA ASN A 119 -6.83 -8.12 5.98
C ASN A 119 -6.04 -9.36 5.56
N ASP A 120 -5.68 -9.43 4.29
CA ASP A 120 -4.97 -10.58 3.73
C ASP A 120 -3.51 -10.63 4.22
N THR A 121 -2.85 -9.49 4.43
CA THR A 121 -1.53 -9.43 5.07
C THR A 121 -1.60 -9.92 6.52
N ASP A 122 -2.64 -9.54 7.27
CA ASP A 122 -2.86 -10.06 8.64
C ASP A 122 -2.99 -11.58 8.65
N PHE A 123 -3.73 -12.14 7.68
CA PHE A 123 -3.85 -13.58 7.49
C PHE A 123 -2.49 -14.24 7.18
N ILE A 124 -1.71 -13.67 6.24
CA ILE A 124 -0.37 -14.17 5.91
C ILE A 124 0.53 -14.21 7.15
N LEU A 125 0.53 -13.14 7.96
CA LEU A 125 1.32 -13.08 9.19
C LEU A 125 0.88 -14.14 10.21
N ARG A 126 -0.42 -14.43 10.34
CA ARG A 126 -0.92 -15.54 11.17
C ARG A 126 -0.43 -16.89 10.69
N GLU A 127 -0.46 -17.13 9.40
CA GLU A 127 0.00 -18.39 8.84
C GLU A 127 1.50 -18.60 9.08
N ILE A 128 2.31 -17.55 8.88
CA ILE A 128 3.75 -17.58 9.16
C ILE A 128 4.03 -17.90 10.63
N VAL A 129 3.36 -17.18 11.55
CA VAL A 129 3.61 -17.32 12.99
C VAL A 129 3.07 -18.65 13.53
N ASN A 130 1.81 -18.99 13.23
CA ASN A 130 1.16 -20.18 13.81
C ASN A 130 1.79 -21.49 13.33
N LYS A 131 2.36 -21.50 12.12
CA LYS A 131 2.97 -22.69 11.52
C LYS A 131 4.51 -22.64 11.53
N GLU A 132 5.09 -21.61 12.15
CA GLU A 132 6.54 -21.39 12.24
C GLU A 132 7.26 -21.53 10.88
N LEU A 133 6.67 -20.94 9.84
CA LEU A 133 7.12 -21.14 8.45
C LEU A 133 8.47 -20.51 8.14
N LEU A 134 8.89 -19.53 8.96
CA LEU A 134 10.11 -18.76 8.80
C LEU A 134 10.96 -18.76 10.07
N GLN A 135 12.24 -19.06 9.91
CA GLN A 135 13.24 -18.84 10.96
C GLN A 135 13.62 -17.36 11.04
N ASN A 136 13.92 -16.87 12.24
CA ASN A 136 14.31 -15.49 12.51
C ASN A 136 13.30 -14.45 11.98
N PHE A 137 12.02 -14.83 11.95
CA PHE A 137 10.97 -13.89 11.58
C PHE A 137 10.95 -12.71 12.55
N VAL A 138 10.57 -11.54 12.05
CA VAL A 138 10.53 -10.32 12.84
C VAL A 138 9.58 -10.45 14.03
N ASP A 139 10.01 -9.92 15.19
CA ASP A 139 9.15 -9.77 16.37
C ASP A 139 8.05 -8.74 16.09
N LEU A 140 6.83 -9.24 15.86
CA LEU A 140 5.68 -8.42 15.56
C LEU A 140 5.21 -7.57 16.75
N GLU A 141 5.67 -7.76 17.99
CA GLU A 141 5.32 -6.87 19.12
C GLU A 141 5.95 -5.47 18.99
N LYS A 142 6.92 -5.30 18.08
CA LYS A 142 7.52 -4.00 17.78
C LYS A 142 6.50 -3.00 17.26
N GLU A 143 6.84 -1.72 17.37
CA GLU A 143 6.03 -0.64 16.80
C GLU A 143 5.91 -0.83 15.27
N ARG A 144 4.67 -0.83 14.77
CA ARG A 144 4.34 -1.09 13.37
C ARG A 144 3.70 0.13 12.72
N HIS A 145 3.93 0.31 11.42
CA HIS A 145 3.34 1.38 10.58
C HIS A 145 2.98 0.84 9.20
N ILE A 146 1.91 1.36 8.60
CA ILE A 146 1.56 1.08 7.19
C ILE A 146 1.87 2.33 6.37
N PHE A 147 2.64 2.15 5.29
CA PHE A 147 2.92 3.19 4.32
C PHE A 147 2.35 2.81 2.97
N ILE A 148 1.40 3.61 2.49
CA ILE A 148 0.96 3.61 1.10
C ILE A 148 1.79 4.66 0.38
N VAL A 149 2.77 4.20 -0.39
CA VAL A 149 3.73 5.04 -1.08
C VAL A 149 3.29 5.21 -2.53
N TRP A 150 3.23 6.44 -3.00
CA TRP A 150 2.72 6.79 -4.33
C TRP A 150 3.61 7.84 -4.98
N HIS A 151 3.40 8.15 -6.26
CA HIS A 151 4.14 9.21 -6.96
C HIS A 151 3.17 10.13 -7.69
N SER A 152 3.51 11.43 -7.75
CA SER A 152 2.79 12.41 -8.55
C SER A 152 3.71 13.01 -9.62
N THR A 153 3.23 13.02 -10.85
CA THR A 153 3.80 13.74 -11.98
C THR A 153 3.43 15.21 -11.97
N ASN A 154 2.33 15.59 -11.29
CA ASN A 154 1.92 17.00 -11.12
C ASN A 154 1.39 17.30 -9.70
N PRO A 155 2.26 17.55 -8.72
CA PRO A 155 1.88 17.70 -7.32
C PRO A 155 1.03 18.95 -7.03
N ASP A 156 0.98 19.92 -7.95
CA ASP A 156 0.31 21.21 -7.75
C ASP A 156 -1.15 21.26 -8.24
N GLU A 157 -1.64 20.22 -8.93
CA GLU A 157 -2.96 20.27 -9.61
C GLU A 157 -4.15 19.78 -8.77
N ILE A 158 -3.93 19.10 -7.63
CA ILE A 158 -4.99 18.49 -6.83
C ILE A 158 -4.65 18.56 -5.33
N ASP A 159 -5.62 18.91 -4.47
CA ASP A 159 -5.50 18.79 -3.00
C ASP A 159 -5.55 17.31 -2.56
N LEU A 160 -4.51 16.57 -2.95
CA LEU A 160 -4.34 15.14 -2.70
C LEU A 160 -4.19 14.85 -1.21
N ALA A 161 -3.66 15.79 -0.44
CA ALA A 161 -3.53 15.67 1.01
C ALA A 161 -4.89 15.48 1.67
N ARG A 162 -5.90 16.28 1.29
CA ARG A 162 -7.25 16.15 1.83
C ARG A 162 -7.92 14.85 1.39
N ILE A 163 -7.72 14.43 0.14
CA ILE A 163 -8.28 13.18 -0.40
C ILE A 163 -7.71 11.97 0.35
N PHE A 164 -6.39 11.92 0.56
CA PHE A 164 -5.76 10.82 1.28
C PHE A 164 -6.10 10.80 2.76
N GLU A 165 -6.34 11.96 3.38
CA GLU A 165 -6.81 12.03 4.76
C GLU A 165 -8.23 11.44 4.91
N ASP A 166 -9.15 11.78 4.01
CA ASP A 166 -10.50 11.20 4.00
C ASP A 166 -10.47 9.69 3.69
N LEU A 167 -9.66 9.28 2.70
CA LEU A 167 -9.44 7.87 2.38
C LEU A 167 -8.86 7.09 3.57
N ARG A 168 -7.90 7.68 4.30
CA ARG A 168 -7.35 7.11 5.53
C ARG A 168 -8.45 6.87 6.56
N GLY A 169 -9.31 7.85 6.79
CA GLY A 169 -10.44 7.71 7.72
C GLY A 169 -11.39 6.57 7.33
N LYS A 170 -11.73 6.47 6.03
CA LYS A 170 -12.56 5.39 5.48
C LYS A 170 -11.93 4.00 5.67
N ILE A 171 -10.65 3.86 5.35
CA ILE A 171 -9.90 2.59 5.54
C ILE A 171 -9.91 2.21 7.03
N ILE A 172 -9.55 3.13 7.93
CA ILE A 172 -9.54 2.89 9.39
C ILE A 172 -10.92 2.42 9.87
N SER A 173 -11.99 3.10 9.46
CA SER A 173 -13.36 2.73 9.85
C SER A 173 -13.79 1.37 9.33
N LYS A 174 -13.20 0.90 8.22
CA LYS A 174 -13.56 -0.39 7.62
C LYS A 174 -12.78 -1.53 8.25
N ILE A 175 -11.46 -1.36 8.42
CA ILE A 175 -10.61 -2.36 9.07
C ILE A 175 -10.97 -2.55 10.54
N SER A 176 -11.58 -1.55 11.21
CA SER A 176 -12.05 -1.68 12.59
C SER A 176 -13.17 -2.73 12.76
N ARG A 177 -13.77 -3.17 11.66
CA ARG A 177 -14.78 -4.24 11.63
C ARG A 177 -14.16 -5.63 11.49
N PHE A 178 -12.87 -5.70 11.15
CA PHE A 178 -12.13 -6.94 11.03
C PHE A 178 -11.48 -7.29 12.37
N ASN A 179 -11.44 -8.59 12.67
CA ASN A 179 -10.67 -9.10 13.79
C ASN A 179 -9.22 -9.28 13.33
N LEU A 180 -8.41 -8.22 13.34
CA LEU A 180 -7.00 -8.21 12.91
C LEU A 180 -6.07 -8.38 14.11
N LYS A 181 -5.11 -9.31 14.04
CA LYS A 181 -4.24 -9.68 15.17
C LYS A 181 -2.92 -8.91 15.12
N TYR A 182 -2.34 -8.79 13.93
CA TYR A 182 -1.05 -8.18 13.69
C TYR A 182 -1.14 -6.85 12.95
N MET A 183 -2.24 -6.61 12.23
CA MET A 183 -2.46 -5.41 11.43
C MET A 183 -3.50 -4.44 12.04
N GLY A 184 -4.10 -4.82 13.16
CA GLY A 184 -5.13 -4.01 13.84
C GLY A 184 -4.54 -2.78 14.54
N GLY A 185 -5.20 -1.63 14.40
CA GLY A 185 -4.84 -0.40 15.12
C GLY A 185 -3.52 0.24 14.71
N ILE A 186 -2.90 -0.21 13.61
CA ILE A 186 -1.65 0.34 13.10
C ILE A 186 -1.91 1.70 12.41
N PRO A 187 -1.07 2.72 12.66
CA PRO A 187 -1.13 3.98 11.92
C PRO A 187 -0.88 3.80 10.41
N ILE A 188 -1.70 4.45 9.60
CA ILE A 188 -1.62 4.43 8.12
C ILE A 188 -1.17 5.80 7.62
N TYR A 189 -0.20 5.82 6.72
CA TYR A 189 0.32 7.03 6.10
C TYR A 189 0.34 6.91 4.58
N PHE A 190 0.01 8.02 3.92
CA PHE A 190 0.19 8.20 2.49
C PHE A 190 1.39 9.12 2.28
N LEU A 191 2.40 8.66 1.56
CA LEU A 191 3.62 9.43 1.30
C LEU A 191 4.02 9.33 -0.16
N THR A 192 4.64 10.39 -0.68
CA THR A 192 5.24 10.30 -2.01
C THR A 192 6.52 9.44 -1.97
N VAL A 193 6.92 8.85 -3.10
CA VAL A 193 8.19 8.10 -3.24
C VAL A 193 9.37 8.98 -2.82
N GLU A 194 9.39 10.26 -3.21
CA GLU A 194 10.42 11.24 -2.84
C GLU A 194 10.51 11.39 -1.32
N THR A 195 9.36 11.57 -0.67
CA THR A 195 9.27 11.81 0.78
C THR A 195 9.72 10.57 1.53
N TYR A 196 9.25 9.41 1.09
CA TYR A 196 9.61 8.13 1.68
C TYR A 196 11.11 7.86 1.54
N GLN A 197 11.67 8.02 0.33
CA GLN A 197 13.10 7.85 0.06
C GLN A 197 13.96 8.82 0.88
N THR A 198 13.55 10.08 0.99
CA THR A 198 14.28 11.09 1.76
C THR A 198 14.31 10.76 3.26
N ARG A 199 13.19 10.26 3.81
CA ARG A 199 13.05 10.02 5.25
C ARG A 199 13.51 8.64 5.69
N TYR A 200 13.35 7.63 4.84
CA TYR A 200 13.48 6.21 5.20
C TYR A 200 14.31 5.40 4.18
N GLY A 201 14.75 6.03 3.09
CA GLY A 201 15.55 5.39 2.04
C GLY A 201 16.98 5.06 2.47
N SER A 202 17.52 5.77 3.46
CA SER A 202 18.86 5.52 3.98
C SER A 202 18.81 4.40 5.01
N ALA A 203 19.42 3.25 4.71
CA ALA A 203 19.76 2.30 5.75
C ALA A 203 20.73 2.99 6.73
N MET A 204 20.43 2.99 8.04
CA MET A 204 21.45 3.33 9.01
C MET A 204 22.62 2.35 8.83
N LYS A 205 23.82 2.92 8.72
CA LYS A 205 25.09 2.19 8.84
C LYS A 205 25.20 1.54 10.22
#